data_AF-A0A7C1IQ46-F1
#
_entry.id   AF-A0A7C1IQ46-F1
#
_cell.length_a   1.000
_cell.length_b   1.000
_cell.length_c   1.000
_cell.angle_alpha   90.00
_cell.angle_beta   90.00
_cell.angle_gamma   90.00
#
_symmetry.space_group_name_H-M   'P 1'
#
loop_
_entity.id
_entity.type
_entity.pdbx_description
1 polymer ?
#
loop_
_entity_poly.entity_id
_entity_poly.type
_entity_poly.pdbx_seq_one_letter_code
_entity_poly.pdbx_strand_id
1 'polypeptide(L)'
;MKAKEGKVVQVIGPIIDVEFSDGHLPEIYNAVKVEGSYEMNNEVRHIDLTTEVAMHIGDNSVRCVAMSSTDGISRGMKAVDTGEPIKVPVGAATQGRVLNVLGEPVDYMGPVETDQYRPIRRRPPSFEEQAITTEMFETGIKVIDLLCPYPKGGKVGLFGGAGVGKTVVIMELI
;
A
#
# COMPACT_ATOMS: atom_id res chain seq x y z
N MET A 1 -10.00 14.78 -23.00
CA MET A 1 -9.62 13.91 -21.88
C MET A 1 -10.86 13.73 -21.03
N LYS A 2 -11.31 12.50 -20.78
CA LYS A 2 -12.46 12.25 -19.89
C LYS A 2 -12.13 12.79 -18.50
N ALA A 3 -13.11 13.41 -17.84
CA ALA A 3 -12.93 13.93 -16.49
C ALA A 3 -12.55 12.79 -15.55
N LYS A 4 -11.37 12.88 -14.92
CA LYS A 4 -10.89 11.96 -13.87
C LYS A 4 -11.44 12.34 -12.50
N GLU A 5 -12.44 13.22 -12.46
CA GLU A 5 -12.97 13.80 -11.23
C GLU A 5 -14.22 13.05 -10.82
N GLY A 6 -14.31 12.78 -9.53
CA GLY A 6 -15.45 12.16 -8.87
C GLY A 6 -15.78 12.91 -7.59
N LYS A 7 -16.80 12.41 -6.90
CA LYS A 7 -17.34 13.01 -5.69
C LYS A 7 -17.55 11.94 -4.64
N VAL A 8 -17.15 12.24 -3.40
CA VAL A 8 -17.45 11.36 -2.27
C VAL A 8 -18.96 11.33 -2.03
N VAL A 9 -19.55 10.13 -2.07
CA VAL A 9 -20.97 9.91 -1.82
C VAL A 9 -21.24 9.28 -0.45
N GLN A 10 -20.29 8.51 0.08
CA GLN A 10 -20.44 7.82 1.36
C GLN A 10 -19.10 7.59 2.05
N VAL A 11 -19.08 7.63 3.39
CA VAL A 11 -17.92 7.32 4.23
C VAL A 11 -18.40 6.42 5.37
N ILE A 12 -17.82 5.22 5.50
CA ILE A 12 -18.10 4.24 6.56
C ILE A 12 -16.77 3.72 7.11
N GLY A 13 -16.30 4.32 8.20
CA GLY A 13 -14.95 4.03 8.71
C GLY A 13 -13.90 4.25 7.62
N PRO A 14 -13.01 3.29 7.33
CA PRO A 14 -11.99 3.42 6.28
C PRO A 14 -12.54 3.25 4.85
N ILE A 15 -13.83 2.97 4.69
CA ILE A 15 -14.46 2.74 3.39
C ILE A 15 -15.03 4.05 2.87
N ILE A 16 -14.64 4.44 1.65
CA ILE A 16 -15.14 5.64 0.97
C ILE A 16 -15.72 5.22 -0.37
N ASP A 17 -17.01 5.51 -0.58
CA ASP A 17 -17.63 5.33 -1.88
C ASP A 17 -17.55 6.66 -2.65
N VAL A 18 -17.08 6.58 -3.90
CA VAL A 18 -16.85 7.72 -4.79
C VAL A 18 -17.62 7.50 -6.08
N GLU A 19 -18.45 8.47 -6.45
CA GLU A 19 -19.18 8.50 -7.72
C GLU A 19 -18.37 9.29 -8.74
N PHE A 20 -18.22 8.75 -9.94
CA PHE A 20 -17.55 9.41 -11.07
C PHE A 20 -18.56 9.73 -12.18
N SER A 21 -18.44 10.91 -12.79
CA SER A 21 -19.32 11.33 -13.89
C SER A 21 -18.78 10.88 -15.26
N ASP A 22 -19.58 11.10 -16.31
CA ASP A 22 -19.13 11.02 -17.72
C ASP A 22 -18.63 9.66 -18.21
N GLY A 23 -19.07 8.58 -17.57
CA GLY A 23 -18.69 7.21 -17.94
C GLY A 23 -17.19 6.96 -17.81
N HIS A 24 -16.53 7.68 -16.90
CA HIS A 24 -15.21 7.36 -16.38
C HIS A 24 -15.41 6.55 -15.10
N LEU A 25 -14.91 5.32 -15.08
CA LEU A 25 -14.92 4.49 -13.88
C LEU A 25 -13.49 3.99 -13.65
N PRO A 26 -12.82 4.40 -12.56
CA PRO A 26 -11.44 3.99 -12.30
C PRO A 26 -11.30 2.46 -12.24
N GLU A 27 -10.17 1.93 -12.70
CA GLU A 27 -9.91 0.50 -12.60
C GLU A 27 -9.78 0.05 -11.13
N ILE A 28 -10.09 -1.21 -10.86
CA ILE A 28 -9.78 -1.81 -9.56
C ILE A 28 -8.27 -1.70 -9.34
N TYR A 29 -7.90 -1.31 -8.11
CA TYR A 29 -6.55 -0.98 -7.67
C TYR A 29 -6.00 0.38 -8.06
N ASN A 30 -6.71 1.20 -8.84
CA ASN A 30 -6.28 2.57 -9.05
C ASN A 30 -6.31 3.37 -7.74
N ALA A 31 -5.35 4.27 -7.59
CA ALA A 31 -5.35 5.24 -6.52
C ALA A 31 -6.32 6.38 -6.85
N VAL A 32 -7.20 6.72 -5.91
CA VAL A 32 -8.08 7.88 -5.97
C VAL A 32 -7.70 8.83 -4.83
N LYS A 33 -7.31 10.06 -5.20
CA LYS A 33 -6.98 11.13 -4.25
C LYS A 33 -8.23 11.90 -3.87
N VAL A 34 -8.50 12.04 -2.57
CA VAL A 34 -9.54 12.91 -2.05
C VAL A 34 -8.87 14.16 -1.51
N GLU A 35 -9.21 15.29 -2.13
CA GLU A 35 -8.64 16.60 -1.80
C GLU A 35 -9.72 17.52 -1.24
N GLY A 36 -9.36 18.25 -0.20
CA GLY A 36 -10.28 19.22 0.39
C GLY A 36 -9.70 19.93 1.60
N SER A 37 -10.59 20.58 2.33
CA SER A 37 -10.27 21.17 3.62
C SER A 37 -11.47 21.09 4.53
N TYR A 38 -11.23 20.94 5.83
CA TYR A 38 -12.26 21.04 6.85
C TYR A 38 -11.78 21.97 7.96
N GLU A 39 -12.73 22.63 8.62
CA GLU A 39 -12.43 23.52 9.75
C GLU A 39 -12.76 22.80 11.06
N MET A 40 -11.82 22.84 12.00
CA MET A 40 -12.01 22.32 13.35
C MET A 40 -11.29 23.25 14.33
N ASN A 41 -11.98 23.70 15.38
CA ASN A 41 -11.42 24.63 16.38
C ASN A 41 -10.83 25.92 15.79
N ASN A 42 -11.48 26.52 14.78
CA ASN A 42 -11.00 27.69 14.03
C ASN A 42 -9.67 27.48 13.29
N GLU A 43 -9.25 26.23 13.08
CA GLU A 43 -8.12 25.87 12.24
C GLU A 43 -8.61 25.17 10.96
N VAL A 44 -8.17 25.66 9.80
CA VAL A 44 -8.42 25.00 8.51
C VAL A 44 -7.36 23.92 8.33
N ARG A 45 -7.81 22.67 8.21
CA ARG A 45 -6.96 21.52 7.93
C ARG A 45 -7.13 21.08 6.48
N HIS A 46 -6.01 20.92 5.79
CA HIS A 46 -6.00 20.36 4.44
C HIS A 46 -6.11 18.84 4.50
N ILE A 47 -6.86 18.30 3.55
CA ILE A 47 -7.03 16.86 3.33
C ILE A 47 -6.33 16.53 2.02
N ASP A 48 -5.32 15.65 2.09
CA ASP A 48 -4.78 14.89 0.96
C ASP A 48 -4.83 13.41 1.36
N LEU A 49 -5.94 12.77 1.05
CA LEU A 49 -6.15 11.36 1.38
C LEU A 49 -6.01 10.51 0.12
N THR A 50 -5.05 9.61 0.12
CA THR A 50 -4.97 8.57 -0.90
C THR A 50 -5.85 7.39 -0.53
N THR A 51 -6.66 6.93 -1.48
CA THR A 51 -7.52 5.75 -1.36
C THR A 51 -7.23 4.78 -2.51
N GLU A 52 -7.47 3.48 -2.33
CA GLU A 52 -7.35 2.46 -3.40
C GLU A 52 -8.73 1.93 -3.75
N VAL A 53 -9.06 1.87 -5.05
CA VAL A 53 -10.31 1.27 -5.52
C VAL A 53 -10.30 -0.24 -5.25
N ALA A 54 -11.22 -0.71 -4.40
CA ALA A 54 -11.34 -2.12 -4.06
C ALA A 54 -12.33 -2.85 -4.97
N MET A 55 -13.43 -2.21 -5.34
CA MET A 55 -14.46 -2.80 -6.20
C MET A 55 -15.35 -1.74 -6.85
N HIS A 56 -16.04 -2.13 -7.92
CA HIS A 56 -17.14 -1.36 -8.51
C HIS A 56 -18.45 -1.77 -7.85
N ILE A 57 -19.29 -0.79 -7.48
CA ILE A 57 -20.53 -1.05 -6.73
C ILE A 57 -21.81 -0.75 -7.54
N GLY A 58 -21.68 -0.32 -8.80
CA GLY A 58 -22.80 0.11 -9.63
C GLY A 58 -22.99 1.63 -9.60
N ASP A 59 -23.95 2.15 -10.37
CA ASP A 59 -24.31 3.57 -10.41
C ASP A 59 -23.09 4.53 -10.55
N ASN A 60 -22.20 4.19 -11.48
CA ASN A 60 -20.92 4.87 -11.72
C ASN A 60 -20.07 5.14 -10.45
N SER A 61 -20.24 4.28 -9.45
CA SER A 61 -19.58 4.42 -8.15
C SER A 61 -18.59 3.29 -7.92
N VAL A 62 -17.50 3.66 -7.26
CA VAL A 62 -16.46 2.74 -6.80
C VAL A 62 -16.36 2.78 -5.29
N ARG A 63 -16.07 1.64 -4.70
CA ARG A 63 -15.76 1.52 -3.28
C ARG A 63 -14.26 1.51 -3.10
N CYS A 64 -13.77 2.49 -2.35
CA CYS A 64 -12.35 2.68 -2.07
C CYS A 64 -12.03 2.37 -0.61
N VAL A 65 -10.79 1.97 -0.36
CA VAL A 65 -10.22 1.82 0.99
C VAL A 65 -9.23 2.95 1.22
N ALA A 66 -9.38 3.67 2.32
CA ALA A 66 -8.51 4.76 2.71
C ALA A 66 -7.16 4.25 3.23
N MET A 67 -6.06 4.90 2.81
CA MET A 67 -4.69 4.57 3.28
C MET A 67 -4.29 5.34 4.54
N SER A 68 -5.11 6.29 4.98
CA SER A 68 -4.95 7.10 6.19
C SER A 68 -6.31 7.37 6.84
N SER A 69 -6.35 8.19 7.89
CA SER A 69 -7.59 8.56 8.57
C SER A 69 -8.60 9.21 7.61
N THR A 70 -9.88 8.89 7.78
CA THR A 70 -11.00 9.49 7.06
C THR A 70 -11.63 10.66 7.82
N ASP A 71 -11.00 11.13 8.89
CA ASP A 71 -11.49 12.26 9.67
C ASP A 71 -11.60 13.53 8.82
N GLY A 72 -12.73 14.23 8.96
CA GLY A 72 -13.01 15.44 8.18
C GLY A 72 -13.48 15.19 6.75
N ILE A 73 -13.42 13.95 6.23
CA ILE A 73 -13.97 13.63 4.91
C ILE A 73 -15.49 13.77 4.94
N SER A 74 -16.05 14.53 3.99
CA SER A 74 -17.48 14.74 3.87
C SER A 74 -18.00 14.38 2.48
N ARG A 75 -19.29 14.01 2.43
CA ARG A 75 -20.00 13.84 1.16
C ARG A 75 -19.98 15.17 0.43
N GLY A 76 -19.63 15.17 -0.85
CA GLY A 76 -19.36 16.44 -1.52
C GLY A 76 -17.94 16.60 -2.01
N MET A 77 -16.99 16.05 -1.26
CA MET A 77 -15.57 16.30 -1.50
C MET A 77 -15.12 15.77 -2.85
N LYS A 78 -14.19 16.52 -3.45
CA LYS A 78 -13.60 16.20 -4.73
C LYS A 78 -12.70 14.97 -4.57
N ALA A 79 -12.90 14.01 -5.46
CA ALA A 79 -12.03 12.86 -5.62
C ALA A 79 -11.43 12.87 -7.02
N VAL A 80 -10.19 12.44 -7.18
CA VAL A 80 -9.47 12.45 -8.44
C VAL A 80 -8.83 11.09 -8.64
N ASP A 81 -9.21 10.41 -9.72
CA ASP A 81 -8.53 9.20 -10.16
C ASP A 81 -7.13 9.55 -10.68
N THR A 82 -6.11 8.93 -10.11
CA THR A 82 -4.74 9.08 -10.61
C THR A 82 -4.57 8.40 -11.97
N GLY A 83 -5.38 7.38 -12.25
CA GLY A 83 -5.32 6.53 -13.44
C GLY A 83 -4.34 5.36 -13.31
N GLU A 84 -3.75 5.17 -12.13
CA GLU A 84 -2.79 4.10 -11.88
C GLU A 84 -2.80 3.63 -10.42
N PRO A 85 -2.28 2.43 -10.12
CA PRO A 85 -2.15 1.96 -8.75
C PRO A 85 -1.16 2.82 -7.94
N ILE A 86 -1.26 2.73 -6.61
CA ILE A 86 -0.27 3.31 -5.70
C ILE A 86 1.13 2.80 -6.09
N LYS A 87 2.07 3.74 -6.27
CA LYS A 87 3.47 3.46 -6.58
C LYS A 87 4.36 3.91 -5.45
N VAL A 88 5.41 3.14 -5.19
CA VAL A 88 6.39 3.43 -4.14
C VAL A 88 7.79 3.52 -4.75
N PRO A 89 8.71 4.33 -4.17
CA PRO A 89 10.09 4.38 -4.63
C PRO A 89 10.78 3.03 -4.39
N VAL A 90 11.69 2.67 -5.28
CA VAL A 90 12.50 1.44 -5.17
C VAL A 90 13.96 1.70 -5.54
N GLY A 91 14.82 0.72 -5.26
CA GLY A 91 16.24 0.74 -5.63
C GLY A 91 17.15 1.00 -4.44
N ALA A 92 18.42 1.28 -4.71
CA ALA A 92 19.41 1.49 -3.65
C ALA A 92 19.09 2.71 -2.76
N ALA A 93 18.42 3.73 -3.31
CA ALA A 93 18.04 4.94 -2.58
C ALA A 93 17.08 4.68 -1.40
N THR A 94 16.36 3.55 -1.40
CA THR A 94 15.44 3.20 -0.30
C THR A 94 16.13 2.42 0.83
N GLN A 95 17.38 2.01 0.66
CA GLN A 95 18.09 1.24 1.68
C GLN A 95 18.33 2.10 2.94
N GLY A 96 17.99 1.54 4.10
CA GLY A 96 18.10 2.24 5.38
C GLY A 96 17.04 3.32 5.64
N ARG A 97 16.08 3.52 4.71
CA ARG A 97 14.97 4.48 4.86
C ARG A 97 13.76 3.82 5.50
N VAL A 98 12.94 4.59 6.21
CA VAL A 98 11.63 4.14 6.70
C VAL A 98 10.54 4.82 5.89
N LEU A 99 9.77 4.02 5.16
CA LEU A 99 8.71 4.50 4.26
C LEU A 99 7.34 4.03 4.75
N ASN A 100 6.31 4.85 4.56
CA ASN A 100 4.93 4.44 4.78
C ASN A 100 4.35 3.64 3.59
N VAL A 101 3.07 3.26 3.67
CA VAL A 101 2.38 2.48 2.62
C VAL A 101 2.30 3.19 1.26
N LEU A 102 2.35 4.53 1.26
CA LEU A 102 2.35 5.36 0.06
C LEU A 102 3.77 5.58 -0.50
N GLY A 103 4.79 5.06 0.18
CA GLY A 103 6.20 5.24 -0.21
C GLY A 103 6.81 6.56 0.25
N GLU A 104 6.12 7.30 1.12
CA GLU A 104 6.61 8.58 1.65
C GLU A 104 7.54 8.33 2.85
N PRO A 105 8.66 9.07 2.95
CA PRO A 105 9.59 8.91 4.06
C PRO A 105 9.01 9.44 5.37
N VAL A 106 9.10 8.62 6.43
CA VAL A 106 8.65 8.95 7.80
C VAL A 106 9.80 8.95 8.81
N ASP A 107 11.04 8.89 8.31
CA ASP A 107 12.29 8.85 9.09
C ASP A 107 12.90 10.24 9.37
N TYR A 108 12.26 11.31 8.91
CA TYR A 108 12.77 12.70 9.03
C TYR A 108 14.12 12.94 8.34
N MET A 109 14.55 12.06 7.42
CA MET A 109 15.84 12.17 6.71
C MET A 109 15.73 12.89 5.35
N GLY A 110 14.65 13.65 5.13
CA GLY A 110 14.35 14.31 3.86
C GLY A 110 13.75 13.37 2.80
N PRO A 111 13.61 13.82 1.53
CA PRO A 111 13.05 13.00 0.46
C PRO A 111 13.92 11.78 0.12
N VAL A 112 13.33 10.79 -0.56
CA VAL A 112 14.08 9.71 -1.21
C VAL A 112 14.34 10.12 -2.65
N GLU A 113 15.59 10.42 -2.98
CA GLU A 113 16.00 10.79 -4.34
C GLU A 113 16.07 9.55 -5.23
N THR A 114 15.02 9.27 -6.01
CA THR A 114 14.99 8.19 -6.99
C THR A 114 14.01 8.48 -8.13
N ASP A 115 14.37 8.07 -9.34
CA ASP A 115 13.48 8.08 -10.50
C ASP A 115 12.72 6.75 -10.66
N GLN A 116 13.03 5.76 -9.82
CA GLN A 116 12.49 4.41 -9.94
C GLN A 116 11.30 4.21 -8.98
N TYR A 117 10.11 4.09 -9.56
CA TYR A 117 8.88 3.78 -8.84
C TYR A 117 8.27 2.47 -9.35
N ARG A 118 7.67 1.69 -8.45
CA ARG A 118 6.94 0.46 -8.81
C ARG A 118 5.55 0.43 -8.19
N PRO A 119 4.53 -0.07 -8.91
CA PRO A 119 3.20 -0.25 -8.35
C PRO A 119 3.20 -1.36 -7.29
N ILE A 120 2.44 -1.17 -6.21
CA ILE A 120 2.30 -2.17 -5.14
C ILE A 120 1.44 -3.37 -5.57
N ARG A 121 0.60 -3.20 -6.60
CA ARG A 121 -0.20 -4.26 -7.22
C ARG A 121 0.47 -4.71 -8.52
N ARG A 122 0.92 -5.96 -8.56
CA ARG A 122 1.50 -6.59 -9.75
C ARG A 122 1.03 -8.03 -9.86
N ARG A 123 0.90 -8.52 -11.09
CA ARG A 123 0.67 -9.94 -11.34
C ARG A 123 1.81 -10.77 -10.75
N PRO A 124 1.50 -11.95 -10.17
CA PRO A 124 2.55 -12.87 -9.74
C PRO A 124 3.40 -13.32 -10.95
N PRO A 125 4.63 -13.81 -10.71
CA PRO A 125 5.44 -14.43 -11.75
C PRO A 125 4.68 -15.58 -12.42
N SER A 126 4.85 -15.72 -13.73
CA SER A 126 4.32 -16.81 -14.53
C SER A 126 4.99 -18.15 -14.18
N PHE A 127 4.39 -19.26 -14.62
CA PHE A 127 4.96 -20.60 -14.40
C PHE A 127 6.36 -20.76 -15.02
N GLU A 128 6.60 -20.15 -16.19
CA GLU A 128 7.87 -20.20 -16.90
C GLU A 128 9.00 -19.43 -16.19
N GLU A 129 8.65 -18.41 -15.40
CA GLU A 129 9.60 -17.61 -14.62
C GLU A 129 9.98 -18.25 -13.28
N GLN A 130 9.33 -19.36 -12.89
CA GLN A 130 9.57 -20.00 -11.59
C GLN A 130 10.79 -20.92 -11.65
N ALA A 131 11.77 -20.64 -10.79
CA ALA A 131 12.92 -21.53 -10.59
C ALA A 131 12.53 -22.73 -9.72
N ILE A 132 13.00 -23.92 -10.08
CA ILE A 132 12.71 -25.20 -9.40
C ILE A 132 13.86 -25.62 -8.46
N THR A 133 14.93 -24.82 -8.38
CA THR A 133 16.12 -25.17 -7.60
C THR A 133 15.91 -24.95 -6.11
N THR A 134 15.98 -26.04 -5.34
CA THR A 134 15.98 -25.98 -3.87
C THR A 134 17.42 -25.99 -3.37
N GLU A 135 17.98 -24.81 -3.10
CA GLU A 135 19.22 -24.65 -2.35
C GLU A 135 18.90 -24.37 -0.88
N MET A 136 19.71 -24.89 0.04
CA MET A 136 19.60 -24.54 1.46
C MET A 136 20.16 -23.13 1.69
N PHE A 137 19.44 -22.33 2.48
CA PHE A 137 19.90 -21.07 3.05
C PHE A 137 20.41 -21.36 4.46
N GLU A 138 21.73 -21.39 4.62
CA GLU A 138 22.38 -21.62 5.92
C GLU A 138 22.17 -20.41 6.83
N THR A 139 21.51 -20.63 7.98
CA THR A 139 21.17 -19.55 8.92
C THR A 139 22.17 -19.39 10.05
N GLY A 140 22.99 -20.40 10.32
CA GLY A 140 23.87 -20.45 11.49
C GLY A 140 23.14 -20.85 12.78
N ILE A 141 21.81 -21.00 12.74
CA ILE A 141 20.98 -21.37 13.88
C ILE A 141 20.78 -22.88 13.87
N LYS A 142 21.46 -23.59 14.78
CA LYS A 142 21.48 -25.07 14.84
C LYS A 142 20.11 -25.73 14.71
N VAL A 143 19.10 -25.22 15.41
CA VAL A 143 17.75 -25.82 15.38
C VAL A 143 17.07 -25.64 14.01
N ILE A 144 17.32 -24.52 13.34
CA ILE A 144 16.78 -24.23 12.01
C ILE A 144 17.54 -25.08 10.99
N ASP A 145 18.86 -24.99 10.96
CA ASP A 145 19.69 -25.68 9.96
C ASP A 145 19.60 -27.21 10.06
N LEU A 146 19.39 -27.76 11.25
CA LEU A 146 19.30 -29.22 11.46
C LEU A 146 17.89 -29.78 11.25
N LEU A 147 16.85 -29.12 11.77
CA LEU A 147 15.49 -29.71 11.80
C LEU A 147 14.57 -29.14 10.72
N CYS A 148 14.70 -27.85 10.41
CA CYS A 148 13.79 -27.13 9.51
C CYS A 148 14.57 -26.18 8.59
N PRO A 149 15.47 -26.70 7.73
CA PRO A 149 16.37 -25.87 6.92
C PRO A 149 15.58 -24.97 5.97
N TYR A 150 16.02 -23.71 5.85
CA TYR A 150 15.33 -22.73 5.01
C TYR A 150 15.70 -22.90 3.54
N PRO A 151 14.74 -22.91 2.61
CA PRO A 151 15.04 -22.88 1.18
C PRO A 151 15.40 -21.46 0.74
N LYS A 152 16.52 -21.29 0.04
CA LYS A 152 16.92 -20.03 -0.58
C LYS A 152 15.90 -19.62 -1.65
N GLY A 153 15.39 -18.40 -1.55
CA GLY A 153 14.33 -17.89 -2.43
C GLY A 153 12.93 -18.45 -2.12
N GLY A 154 12.78 -19.27 -1.08
CA GLY A 154 11.48 -19.78 -0.64
C GLY A 154 10.79 -18.87 0.39
N LYS A 155 9.65 -19.35 0.91
CA LYS A 155 8.86 -18.67 1.94
C LYS A 155 8.98 -19.43 3.25
N VAL A 156 9.19 -18.70 4.34
CA VAL A 156 9.35 -19.25 5.69
C VAL A 156 8.34 -18.57 6.62
N GLY A 157 7.68 -19.35 7.49
CA GLY A 157 6.77 -18.84 8.51
C GLY A 157 7.30 -19.05 9.91
N LEU A 158 7.30 -17.98 10.72
CA LEU A 158 7.63 -18.03 12.15
C LEU A 158 6.35 -18.02 12.99
N PHE A 159 5.91 -19.18 13.45
CA PHE A 159 4.67 -19.34 14.21
C PHE A 159 4.94 -19.39 15.72
N GLY A 160 4.21 -18.58 16.50
CA GLY A 160 4.31 -18.61 17.95
C GLY A 160 3.57 -17.47 18.64
N GLY A 161 3.32 -17.63 19.95
CA GLY A 161 2.58 -16.66 20.77
C GLY A 161 3.32 -15.35 21.06
N ALA A 162 2.74 -14.50 21.91
CA ALA A 162 3.42 -13.30 22.39
C ALA A 162 4.65 -13.66 23.23
N GLY A 163 5.74 -12.89 23.12
CA GLY A 163 6.94 -13.05 23.95
C GLY A 163 7.84 -14.26 23.63
N VAL A 164 7.50 -15.09 22.64
CA VAL A 164 8.30 -16.31 22.32
C VAL A 164 9.57 -16.05 21.49
N GLY A 165 9.99 -14.80 21.34
CA GLY A 165 11.26 -14.47 20.66
C GLY A 165 11.21 -14.38 19.13
N LYS A 166 10.04 -14.33 18.47
CA LYS A 166 9.94 -14.20 17.00
C LYS A 166 10.77 -13.03 16.44
N THR A 167 10.67 -11.86 17.06
CA THR A 167 11.43 -10.66 16.66
C THR A 167 12.93 -10.85 16.88
N VAL A 168 13.33 -11.55 17.94
CA VAL A 168 14.74 -11.85 18.23
C VAL A 168 15.33 -12.75 17.16
N VAL A 169 14.59 -13.79 16.74
CA VAL A 169 15.02 -14.66 15.64
C VAL A 169 15.15 -13.89 14.32
N ILE A 170 14.23 -12.94 14.03
CA ILE A 170 14.35 -12.10 12.82
C ILE A 170 15.59 -11.20 12.89
N MET A 171 15.88 -10.60 14.05
CA MET A 171 17.08 -9.77 14.23
C MET A 171 18.37 -10.57 14.10
N GLU A 172 18.39 -11.84 14.49
CA GLU A 172 19.56 -12.72 14.32
C GLU A 172 19.77 -13.13 12.85
N LEU A 173 18.71 -13.12 12.02
CA LEU A 173 18.77 -13.48 10.61
C LEU A 173 19.17 -12.32 9.67
N ILE A 174 19.12 -11.07 10.14
CA ILE A 174 19.46 -9.85 9.38
C ILE A 174 20.91 -9.47 9.62
#